data_AF-A0A510KD76-F1
#
_entry.id   AF-A0A510KD76-F1
#
_cell.length_a   1.000
_cell.length_b   1.000
_cell.length_c   1.000
_cell.angle_alpha   90.00
_cell.angle_beta   90.00
_cell.angle_gamma   90.00
#
_symmetry.space_group_name_H-M   'P 1'
#
loop_
_entity.id
_entity.type
_entity.pdbx_description
1 polymer ?
#
loop_
_entity_poly.entity_id
_entity_poly.type
_entity_poly.pdbx_seq_one_letter_code
_entity_poly.pdbx_strand_id
1 'polypeptide(L)'
;MRKDLENFEGNAQALRILTKLHSNGNDINLSYSILNTLLKYPTDSTSFSRKEKNIKKHKLGYYYSENDIVKDICQTTGTEIKGEYVRHPLTFLLEAADDIAYATADLEDAFKKGLFTIEQFIDYYQDEISKIENKKIDCIEQIFVRLKEKIKNNTGYINDYKSEISEFEKIIEDNRKIFFTKEILVDLKERIKNDVKNVEDDQKKKRYKKRYEDMKQFIDYCKNEISKIKTEENNKEDKIKILDDLNTKIENNAKNVEDDFNISQEEKRMKTNEDIFSAFQKCIDFIKKWLMYAVLYRFYDSFDSIREGVYKYDLFYDTFHEHTIKILKGAMKKFVFNNNDILKLELSAKKIIEALLNDFIYAVRYWNEDNDNEKMSKSDKKYINIISQSLKDEYIKTEFKDESEKLYSKFMMVIDFISGMTDSYAKNLYQELYGIY
;
A
#
# COMPACT_ATOMS: atom_id res chain seq x y z
N MET A 1 6.35 27.58 -6.53
CA MET A 1 5.31 28.41 -5.88
C MET A 1 3.95 28.33 -6.58
N ARG A 2 3.71 28.97 -7.74
CA ARG A 2 2.37 28.88 -8.38
C ARG A 2 1.95 27.44 -8.69
N LYS A 3 2.84 26.66 -9.31
CA LYS A 3 2.57 25.25 -9.63
C LYS A 3 2.30 24.42 -8.37
N ASP A 4 2.93 24.73 -7.23
CA ASP A 4 2.67 24.07 -5.94
C ASP A 4 1.22 24.28 -5.51
N LEU A 5 0.75 25.52 -5.53
CA LEU A 5 -0.61 25.89 -5.15
C LEU A 5 -1.66 25.28 -6.09
N GLU A 6 -1.32 25.10 -7.37
CA GLU A 6 -2.18 24.42 -8.34
C GLU A 6 -2.22 22.88 -8.15
N ASN A 7 -1.28 22.31 -7.38
CA ASN A 7 -1.10 20.85 -7.26
C ASN A 7 -1.00 20.41 -5.79
N PHE A 8 -2.09 20.56 -5.04
CA PHE A 8 -2.17 19.96 -3.70
C PHE A 8 -2.06 18.43 -3.76
N GLU A 9 -1.21 17.83 -2.89
CA GLU A 9 -1.03 16.39 -2.79
C GLU A 9 -0.83 15.97 -1.33
N GLY A 10 -1.55 14.93 -0.90
CA GLY A 10 -1.56 14.50 0.51
C GLY A 10 -0.22 14.02 1.05
N ASN A 11 0.63 13.38 0.23
CA ASN A 11 1.98 12.96 0.62
C ASN A 11 2.91 14.17 0.82
N ALA A 12 2.81 15.17 -0.07
CA ALA A 12 3.55 16.42 0.08
C ALA A 12 3.10 17.18 1.34
N GLN A 13 1.79 17.21 1.59
CA GLN A 13 1.23 17.81 2.80
C GLN A 13 1.62 17.04 4.08
N ALA A 14 1.64 15.71 4.04
CA ALA A 14 2.07 14.90 5.16
C ALA A 14 3.54 15.16 5.54
N LEU A 15 4.43 15.25 4.55
CA LEU A 15 5.82 15.63 4.79
C LEU A 15 5.88 17.01 5.44
N ARG A 16 5.20 18.00 4.84
CA ARG A 16 5.14 19.37 5.35
C ARG A 16 4.68 19.44 6.81
N ILE A 17 3.59 18.77 7.14
CA ILE A 17 3.05 18.68 8.51
C ILE A 17 4.11 18.12 9.46
N LEU A 18 4.79 17.04 9.09
CA LEU A 18 5.80 16.39 9.93
C LEU A 18 7.10 17.21 10.07
N THR A 19 7.43 18.05 9.09
CA THR A 19 8.64 18.89 9.11
C THR A 19 8.41 20.28 9.67
N LYS A 20 7.16 20.77 9.71
CA LYS A 20 6.84 22.16 10.08
C LYS A 20 6.00 22.35 11.33
N LEU A 21 5.22 21.35 11.77
CA LEU A 21 4.42 21.50 12.99
C LEU A 21 5.31 21.48 14.24
N HIS A 22 5.95 22.63 14.49
CA HIS A 22 6.66 22.96 15.71
C HIS A 22 5.67 23.52 16.72
N SER A 23 4.88 22.64 17.34
CA SER A 23 3.96 23.07 18.39
C SER A 23 4.70 23.16 19.72
N ASN A 24 5.03 24.38 20.17
CA ASN A 24 5.40 24.76 21.55
C ASN A 24 6.14 23.67 22.37
N GLY A 25 7.22 23.11 21.82
CA GLY A 25 8.12 22.18 22.54
C GLY A 25 7.85 20.68 22.33
N ASN A 26 6.87 20.27 21.52
CA ASN A 26 6.63 18.87 21.13
C ASN A 26 6.90 18.66 19.64
N ASP A 27 8.16 18.87 19.24
CA ASP A 27 8.60 18.49 17.90
C ASP A 27 8.56 16.95 17.79
N ILE A 28 7.83 16.43 16.81
CA ILE A 28 7.82 14.99 16.51
C ILE A 28 9.25 14.54 16.11
N ASN A 29 10.08 15.48 15.63
CA ASN A 29 11.52 15.36 15.36
C ASN A 29 11.92 13.98 14.84
N LEU A 30 11.25 13.56 13.76
CA LEU A 30 11.44 12.24 13.17
C LEU A 30 12.82 12.16 12.52
N SER A 31 13.47 11.00 12.65
CA SER A 31 14.70 10.74 11.92
C SER A 31 14.49 10.87 10.41
N TYR A 32 15.50 11.37 9.69
CA TYR A 32 15.43 11.53 8.23
C TYR A 32 15.15 10.22 7.49
N SER A 33 15.56 9.07 8.03
CA SER A 33 15.20 7.76 7.45
C SER A 33 13.69 7.50 7.44
N ILE A 34 12.96 7.95 8.48
CA ILE A 34 11.50 7.83 8.54
C ILE A 34 10.87 8.80 7.54
N LEU A 35 11.29 10.08 7.56
CA LEU A 35 10.78 11.08 6.62
C LEU A 35 11.00 10.69 5.16
N ASN A 36 12.18 10.15 4.82
CA ASN A 36 12.46 9.67 3.47
C ASN A 36 11.63 8.44 3.09
N THR A 37 11.38 7.53 4.05
CA THR A 37 10.49 6.39 3.81
C THR A 37 9.06 6.85 3.48
N LEU A 38 8.60 7.96 4.06
CA LEU A 38 7.31 8.58 3.77
C LEU A 38 7.29 9.38 2.45
N LEU A 39 8.45 9.82 1.95
CA LEU A 39 8.59 10.53 0.67
C LEU A 39 8.38 9.56 -0.50
N LYS A 40 7.12 9.28 -0.82
CA LYS A 40 6.70 8.36 -1.90
C LYS A 40 7.18 8.81 -3.28
N TYR A 41 7.15 10.12 -3.52
CA TYR A 41 7.50 10.73 -4.79
C TYR A 41 8.57 11.81 -4.56
N PRO A 42 9.85 11.54 -4.84
CA PRO A 42 10.92 12.53 -4.66
C PRO A 42 10.93 13.54 -5.83
N THR A 43 9.80 14.20 -6.09
CA THR A 43 9.62 15.19 -7.15
C THR A 43 8.90 16.45 -6.65
N ASP A 44 9.36 17.59 -7.16
CA ASP A 44 8.78 18.91 -6.94
C ASP A 44 7.62 19.22 -7.92
N SER A 45 6.98 20.38 -7.74
CA SER A 45 5.80 20.82 -8.51
C SER A 45 6.06 21.09 -10.00
N THR A 46 7.32 21.09 -10.43
CA THR A 46 7.75 21.35 -11.80
C THR A 46 8.25 20.11 -12.53
N SER A 47 8.59 19.03 -11.81
CA SER A 47 9.26 17.84 -12.36
C SER A 47 8.41 16.56 -12.39
N PHE A 48 7.23 16.53 -11.77
CA PHE A 48 6.34 15.36 -11.81
C PHE A 48 5.49 15.31 -13.09
N SER A 49 5.12 14.09 -13.52
CA SER A 49 4.17 13.84 -14.60
C SER A 49 3.52 12.47 -14.45
N ARG A 50 2.19 12.44 -14.49
CA ARG A 50 1.38 11.20 -14.39
C ARG A 50 1.60 10.23 -15.56
N LYS A 51 2.22 10.68 -16.65
CA LYS A 51 2.50 9.88 -17.86
C LYS A 51 3.93 9.31 -17.88
N GLU A 52 4.74 9.64 -16.89
CA GLU A 52 6.10 9.11 -16.79
C GLU A 52 6.10 7.60 -16.66
N LYS A 53 7.12 6.94 -17.24
CA LYS A 53 7.28 5.50 -17.06
C LYS A 53 7.72 5.13 -15.63
N ASN A 54 8.44 6.04 -14.97
CA ASN A 54 8.90 5.83 -13.60
C ASN A 54 7.83 6.31 -12.60
N ILE A 55 7.32 5.37 -11.80
CA ILE A 55 6.27 5.63 -10.80
C ILE A 55 6.70 6.71 -9.80
N LYS A 56 8.01 6.83 -9.50
CA LYS A 56 8.53 7.86 -8.58
C LYS A 56 8.20 9.30 -9.01
N LYS A 57 7.90 9.51 -10.31
CA LYS A 57 7.61 10.83 -10.89
C LYS A 57 6.11 11.10 -11.09
N HIS A 58 5.22 10.21 -10.66
CA HIS A 58 3.79 10.32 -11.02
C HIS A 58 3.05 11.46 -10.32
N LYS A 59 3.51 11.90 -9.15
CA LYS A 59 2.82 12.89 -8.32
C LYS A 59 3.82 13.84 -7.66
N LEU A 60 3.32 14.97 -7.18
CA LEU A 60 4.06 15.83 -6.26
C LEU A 60 4.35 15.08 -4.96
N GLY A 61 5.55 15.22 -4.39
CA GLY A 61 5.82 14.67 -3.05
C GLY A 61 6.45 15.64 -2.06
N TYR A 62 6.80 16.86 -2.47
CA TYR A 62 7.15 17.95 -1.56
C TYR A 62 6.89 19.29 -2.22
N TYR A 63 6.53 20.30 -1.43
CA TYR A 63 6.36 21.66 -1.94
C TYR A 63 7.69 22.42 -1.93
N TYR A 64 7.70 23.57 -2.61
CA TYR A 64 8.80 24.51 -2.70
C TYR A 64 9.31 24.92 -1.31
N SER A 65 8.41 25.08 -0.34
CA SER A 65 8.74 25.37 1.06
C SER A 65 9.52 24.26 1.76
N GLU A 66 9.52 23.05 1.23
CA GLU A 66 10.20 21.88 1.80
C GLU A 66 11.46 21.51 0.99
N ASN A 67 11.89 22.33 0.03
CA ASN A 67 13.08 22.06 -0.80
C ASN A 67 14.33 21.80 0.05
N ASP A 68 14.61 22.66 1.03
CA ASP A 68 15.83 22.59 1.83
C ASP A 68 15.82 21.35 2.74
N ILE A 69 14.70 21.07 3.41
CA ILE A 69 14.59 19.89 4.28
C ILE A 69 14.63 18.58 3.47
N VAL A 70 14.04 18.53 2.27
CA VAL A 70 14.10 17.34 1.40
C VAL A 70 15.52 17.09 0.92
N LYS A 71 16.27 18.15 0.61
CA LYS A 71 17.69 18.04 0.29
C LYS A 71 18.46 17.43 1.45
N ASP A 72 18.28 17.93 2.67
CA ASP A 72 18.96 17.41 3.87
C ASP A 72 18.60 15.94 4.16
N ILE A 73 17.32 15.59 3.99
CA ILE A 73 16.83 14.22 4.11
C ILE A 73 17.53 13.31 3.10
N CYS A 74 17.52 13.68 1.82
CA CYS A 74 18.07 12.84 0.75
C CYS A 74 19.59 12.70 0.84
N GLN A 75 20.30 13.78 1.20
CA GLN A 75 21.76 13.77 1.37
C GLN A 75 22.18 12.87 2.53
N THR A 76 21.51 13.02 3.68
CA THR A 76 21.84 12.27 4.89
C THR A 76 21.55 10.78 4.76
N THR A 77 20.49 10.42 4.04
CA THR A 77 20.08 9.02 3.84
C THR A 77 20.70 8.38 2.59
N GLY A 78 21.50 9.14 1.82
CA GLY A 78 22.18 8.65 0.63
C GLY A 78 21.25 8.38 -0.56
N THR A 79 20.08 9.02 -0.61
CA THR A 79 19.14 8.91 -1.74
C THR A 79 19.22 10.07 -2.72
N GLU A 80 20.24 10.94 -2.58
CA GLU A 80 20.71 11.77 -3.68
C GLU A 80 21.77 11.00 -4.47
N ILE A 81 21.44 10.58 -5.69
CA ILE A 81 22.33 9.80 -6.55
C ILE A 81 22.51 10.56 -7.86
N LYS A 82 23.75 10.96 -8.18
CA LYS A 82 24.10 11.70 -9.40
C LYS A 82 23.27 12.98 -9.59
N GLY A 83 22.95 13.68 -8.48
CA GLY A 83 22.15 14.90 -8.50
C GLY A 83 20.64 14.69 -8.69
N GLU A 84 20.15 13.43 -8.68
CA GLU A 84 18.73 13.13 -8.63
C GLU A 84 18.34 12.55 -7.27
N TYR A 85 17.15 12.92 -6.80
CA TYR A 85 16.52 12.24 -5.66
C TYR A 85 15.86 10.93 -6.12
N VAL A 86 16.16 9.86 -5.38
CA VAL A 86 15.61 8.52 -5.58
C VAL A 86 14.79 8.12 -4.37
N ARG A 87 13.88 7.15 -4.54
CA ARG A 87 13.06 6.67 -3.42
C ARG A 87 13.95 5.93 -2.42
N HIS A 88 13.70 6.14 -1.14
CA HIS A 88 14.30 5.30 -0.11
C HIS A 88 13.84 3.84 -0.29
N PRO A 89 14.69 2.81 -0.09
CA PRO A 89 14.30 1.42 -0.29
C PRO A 89 13.04 1.01 0.50
N LEU A 90 12.90 1.49 1.74
CA LEU A 90 11.73 1.16 2.55
C LEU A 90 10.42 1.78 2.04
N THR A 91 10.49 2.83 1.21
CA THR A 91 9.32 3.44 0.57
C THR A 91 8.60 2.44 -0.35
N PHE A 92 9.32 1.48 -0.94
CA PHE A 92 8.72 0.42 -1.76
C PHE A 92 7.93 -0.58 -0.92
N LEU A 93 8.45 -0.96 0.25
CA LEU A 93 7.72 -1.83 1.19
C LEU A 93 6.49 -1.12 1.78
N LEU A 94 6.62 0.17 2.09
CA LEU A 94 5.51 0.99 2.56
C LEU A 94 4.37 1.06 1.52
N GLU A 95 4.71 1.36 0.26
CA GLU A 95 3.74 1.39 -0.84
C GLU A 95 3.08 0.03 -1.08
N ALA A 96 3.86 -1.06 -1.03
CA ALA A 96 3.31 -2.40 -1.18
C ALA A 96 2.37 -2.78 -0.01
N ALA A 97 2.68 -2.35 1.22
CA ALA A 97 1.82 -2.59 2.37
C ALA A 97 0.49 -1.83 2.26
N ASP A 98 0.53 -0.57 1.82
CA ASP A 98 -0.65 0.27 1.51
C ASP A 98 -1.53 -0.41 0.44
N ASP A 99 -0.89 -0.86 -0.65
CA ASP A 99 -1.56 -1.55 -1.74
C ASP A 99 -2.26 -2.86 -1.31
N ILE A 100 -1.60 -3.66 -0.47
CA ILE A 100 -2.19 -4.89 0.08
C ILE A 100 -3.36 -4.57 1.00
N ALA A 101 -3.19 -3.61 1.92
CA ALA A 101 -4.24 -3.25 2.86
C ALA A 101 -5.51 -2.80 2.13
N TYR A 102 -5.37 -1.91 1.14
CA TYR A 102 -6.47 -1.46 0.30
C TYR A 102 -7.11 -2.59 -0.52
N ALA A 103 -6.32 -3.54 -1.03
CA ALA A 103 -6.83 -4.66 -1.80
C ALA A 103 -7.49 -5.76 -0.96
N THR A 104 -7.21 -5.82 0.35
CA THR A 104 -7.70 -6.91 1.22
C THR A 104 -8.61 -6.41 2.32
N ALA A 105 -8.13 -5.54 3.22
CA ALA A 105 -8.88 -5.15 4.41
C ALA A 105 -10.09 -4.28 4.07
N ASP A 106 -9.91 -3.29 3.17
CA ASP A 106 -11.02 -2.44 2.73
C ASP A 106 -12.09 -3.24 1.97
N LEU A 107 -11.66 -4.30 1.26
CA LEU A 107 -12.55 -5.22 0.55
C LEU A 107 -13.37 -6.09 1.51
N GLU A 108 -12.74 -6.60 2.59
CA GLU A 108 -13.44 -7.29 3.68
C GLU A 108 -14.48 -6.41 4.35
N ASP A 109 -14.12 -5.15 4.64
CA ASP A 109 -15.03 -4.18 5.24
C ASP A 109 -16.20 -3.82 4.30
N ALA A 110 -15.93 -3.68 3.00
CA ALA A 110 -16.96 -3.46 1.99
C ALA A 110 -17.94 -4.64 1.91
N PHE A 111 -17.42 -5.88 1.96
CA PHE A 111 -18.24 -7.08 2.01
C PHE A 111 -19.10 -7.14 3.28
N LYS A 112 -18.50 -6.86 4.45
CA LYS A 112 -19.20 -6.82 5.75
C LYS A 112 -20.33 -5.80 5.78
N LYS A 113 -20.16 -4.66 5.11
CA LYS A 113 -21.18 -3.61 4.98
C LYS A 113 -22.28 -3.95 3.97
N GLY A 114 -22.20 -5.10 3.29
CA GLY A 114 -23.18 -5.54 2.31
C GLY A 114 -23.14 -4.74 1.00
N LEU A 115 -21.99 -4.13 0.65
CA LEU A 115 -21.85 -3.37 -0.59
C LEU A 115 -21.87 -4.28 -1.84
N PHE A 116 -21.57 -5.57 -1.66
CA PHE A 116 -21.70 -6.61 -2.68
C PHE A 116 -21.92 -7.97 -2.02
N THR A 117 -22.44 -8.94 -2.78
CA THR A 117 -22.59 -10.34 -2.35
C THR A 117 -21.40 -11.19 -2.81
N ILE A 118 -21.24 -12.38 -2.21
CA ILE A 118 -20.15 -13.28 -2.58
C ILE A 118 -20.27 -13.73 -4.04
N GLU A 119 -21.49 -13.91 -4.53
CA GLU A 119 -21.77 -14.26 -5.93
C GLU A 119 -21.33 -13.14 -6.87
N GLN A 120 -21.65 -11.88 -6.55
CA GLN A 120 -21.22 -10.72 -7.35
C GLN A 120 -19.69 -10.61 -7.40
N PHE A 121 -19.01 -10.86 -6.29
CA PHE A 121 -17.55 -10.87 -6.25
C PHE A 121 -16.96 -12.00 -7.09
N ILE A 122 -17.52 -13.21 -6.98
CA ILE A 122 -17.14 -14.39 -7.75
C ILE A 122 -17.29 -14.10 -9.24
N ASP A 123 -18.45 -13.63 -9.68
CA ASP A 123 -18.72 -13.33 -11.09
C ASP A 123 -17.75 -12.28 -11.64
N TYR A 124 -17.52 -11.20 -10.89
CA TYR A 124 -16.55 -10.17 -11.24
C TYR A 124 -15.12 -10.73 -11.38
N TYR A 125 -14.69 -11.54 -10.42
CA TYR A 125 -13.34 -12.09 -10.41
C TYR A 125 -13.13 -13.08 -11.57
N GLN A 126 -14.14 -13.89 -11.94
CA GLN A 126 -14.08 -14.76 -13.12
C GLN A 126 -14.01 -13.96 -14.42
N ASP A 127 -14.85 -12.93 -14.55
CA ASP A 127 -14.87 -12.07 -15.72
C ASP A 127 -13.51 -11.41 -15.91
N GLU A 128 -12.89 -10.90 -14.85
CA GLU A 128 -11.55 -10.30 -14.93
C GLU A 128 -10.44 -11.31 -15.24
N ILE A 129 -10.50 -12.54 -14.72
CA ILE A 129 -9.55 -13.61 -15.12
C ILE A 129 -9.67 -13.89 -16.61
N SER A 130 -10.90 -14.03 -17.13
CA SER A 130 -11.15 -14.44 -18.51
C SER A 130 -10.57 -13.46 -19.55
N LYS A 131 -10.32 -12.20 -19.14
CA LYS A 131 -9.73 -11.14 -19.97
C LYS A 131 -8.20 -11.19 -20.05
N ILE A 132 -7.53 -12.06 -19.29
CA ILE A 132 -6.07 -12.13 -19.23
C ILE A 132 -5.57 -13.14 -20.28
N GLU A 133 -4.85 -12.66 -21.30
CA GLU A 133 -4.38 -13.50 -22.42
C GLU A 133 -3.10 -14.32 -22.14
N ASN A 134 -2.57 -14.33 -20.91
CA ASN A 134 -1.19 -14.79 -20.62
C ASN A 134 -1.13 -15.95 -19.60
N LYS A 135 -0.44 -17.05 -19.92
CA LYS A 135 -0.32 -18.31 -19.14
C LYS A 135 0.32 -18.23 -17.72
N LYS A 136 0.57 -17.05 -17.15
CA LYS A 136 0.91 -16.90 -15.70
C LYS A 136 -0.35 -16.94 -14.81
N ILE A 137 -1.39 -17.64 -15.26
CA ILE A 137 -2.74 -17.70 -14.67
C ILE A 137 -2.87 -18.81 -13.61
N ASP A 138 -1.99 -19.82 -13.60
CA ASP A 138 -2.12 -21.03 -12.77
C ASP A 138 -2.32 -20.75 -11.26
N CYS A 139 -1.67 -19.72 -10.71
CA CYS A 139 -1.81 -19.38 -9.29
C CYS A 139 -3.13 -18.64 -8.98
N ILE A 140 -3.71 -17.95 -9.96
CA ILE A 140 -4.88 -17.07 -9.82
C ILE A 140 -6.17 -17.88 -9.89
N GLU A 141 -6.23 -18.86 -10.79
CA GLU A 141 -7.38 -19.78 -10.93
C GLU A 141 -7.48 -20.74 -9.75
N GLN A 142 -6.37 -21.25 -9.21
CA GLN A 142 -6.37 -22.14 -8.04
C GLN A 142 -6.97 -21.48 -6.78
N ILE A 143 -6.73 -20.17 -6.56
CA ILE A 143 -7.33 -19.43 -5.45
C ILE A 143 -8.86 -19.39 -5.59
N PHE A 144 -9.33 -19.26 -6.83
CA PHE A 144 -10.74 -19.10 -7.15
C PHE A 144 -11.53 -20.41 -7.12
N VAL A 145 -10.94 -21.49 -7.65
CA VAL A 145 -11.46 -22.85 -7.53
C VAL A 145 -11.57 -23.24 -6.04
N ARG A 146 -10.53 -22.97 -5.24
CA ARG A 146 -10.52 -23.23 -3.79
C ARG A 146 -11.54 -22.39 -3.01
N LEU A 147 -11.82 -21.17 -3.44
CA LEU A 147 -12.92 -20.34 -2.91
C LEU A 147 -14.27 -21.00 -3.12
N LYS A 148 -14.55 -21.45 -4.35
CA LYS A 148 -15.80 -22.14 -4.70
C LYS A 148 -15.95 -23.46 -3.93
N GLU A 149 -14.88 -24.24 -3.79
CA GLU A 149 -14.85 -25.48 -3.00
C GLU A 149 -15.11 -25.24 -1.52
N LYS A 150 -14.46 -24.23 -0.90
CA LYS A 150 -14.66 -23.89 0.52
C LYS A 150 -16.05 -23.34 0.81
N ILE A 151 -16.64 -22.60 -0.13
CA ILE A 151 -18.03 -22.15 -0.03
C ILE A 151 -18.97 -23.37 -0.16
N LYS A 152 -18.65 -24.38 -0.97
CA LYS A 152 -19.48 -25.59 -1.16
C LYS A 152 -19.43 -26.57 0.03
N ASN A 153 -18.27 -26.78 0.66
CA ASN A 153 -17.99 -27.90 1.57
C ASN A 153 -18.03 -27.59 3.08
N ASN A 154 -18.80 -26.62 3.57
CA ASN A 154 -18.80 -26.30 5.02
C ASN A 154 -19.60 -27.30 5.90
N THR A 155 -19.53 -28.59 5.59
CA THR A 155 -19.98 -29.73 6.40
C THR A 155 -18.78 -30.50 6.94
N GLY A 156 -17.94 -29.80 7.71
CA GLY A 156 -16.87 -30.41 8.50
C GLY A 156 -15.68 -30.88 7.66
N TYR A 157 -14.48 -30.54 8.11
CA TYR A 157 -13.33 -31.45 8.26
C TYR A 157 -12.07 -30.61 8.44
N ILE A 158 -11.58 -30.62 9.67
CA ILE A 158 -10.26 -30.16 10.11
C ILE A 158 -9.13 -31.06 9.51
N ASN A 159 -9.45 -32.04 8.66
CA ASN A 159 -8.51 -33.06 8.20
C ASN A 159 -7.91 -32.87 6.80
N ASP A 160 -8.35 -31.89 6.00
CA ASP A 160 -7.83 -31.70 4.63
C ASP A 160 -6.58 -30.82 4.53
N TYR A 161 -6.21 -30.13 5.60
CA TYR A 161 -4.97 -29.33 5.65
C TYR A 161 -3.71 -30.17 5.37
N LYS A 162 -3.73 -31.50 5.59
CA LYS A 162 -2.58 -32.38 5.34
C LYS A 162 -2.40 -32.76 3.87
N SER A 163 -3.48 -32.88 3.09
CA SER A 163 -3.40 -33.18 1.66
C SER A 163 -3.08 -31.90 0.88
N GLU A 164 -3.68 -30.78 1.30
CA GLU A 164 -3.46 -29.44 0.75
C GLU A 164 -2.02 -28.95 0.98
N ILE A 165 -1.40 -29.29 2.12
CA ILE A 165 0.03 -29.03 2.36
C ILE A 165 0.90 -29.90 1.45
N SER A 166 0.51 -31.15 1.15
CA SER A 166 1.30 -32.10 0.33
C SER A 166 1.36 -31.73 -1.15
N GLU A 167 0.24 -31.34 -1.75
CA GLU A 167 0.19 -30.90 -3.15
C GLU A 167 0.88 -29.54 -3.34
N PHE A 168 0.83 -28.70 -2.31
CA PHE A 168 1.49 -27.40 -2.25
C PHE A 168 2.98 -27.52 -1.93
N GLU A 169 3.37 -28.48 -1.09
CA GLU A 169 4.75 -28.90 -0.90
C GLU A 169 5.30 -29.40 -2.23
N LYS A 170 4.52 -30.09 -3.06
CA LYS A 170 4.90 -30.54 -4.40
C LYS A 170 5.10 -29.39 -5.39
N ILE A 171 4.22 -28.37 -5.40
CA ILE A 171 4.41 -27.14 -6.19
C ILE A 171 5.61 -26.33 -5.68
N ILE A 172 5.83 -26.29 -4.36
CA ILE A 172 7.03 -25.74 -3.74
C ILE A 172 8.25 -26.59 -4.08
N GLU A 173 8.16 -27.92 -4.19
CA GLU A 173 9.22 -28.89 -4.52
C GLU A 173 9.66 -28.72 -5.99
N ASP A 174 8.68 -28.58 -6.89
CA ASP A 174 8.87 -28.39 -8.32
C ASP A 174 9.43 -27.00 -8.63
N ASN A 175 9.06 -25.99 -7.84
CA ASN A 175 9.65 -24.65 -7.88
C ASN A 175 10.91 -24.53 -6.99
N ARG A 176 11.18 -25.44 -6.04
CA ARG A 176 12.27 -25.35 -5.04
C ARG A 176 13.65 -25.33 -5.66
N LYS A 177 13.82 -25.98 -6.81
CA LYS A 177 15.08 -25.94 -7.58
C LYS A 177 15.44 -24.53 -8.05
N ILE A 178 14.46 -23.63 -8.14
CA ILE A 178 14.62 -22.22 -8.50
C ILE A 178 14.64 -21.33 -7.24
N PHE A 179 13.90 -21.70 -6.18
CA PHE A 179 13.61 -20.80 -5.05
C PHE A 179 14.64 -20.81 -3.90
N PHE A 180 15.41 -21.88 -3.67
CA PHE A 180 16.45 -21.89 -2.63
C PHE A 180 17.60 -22.85 -2.99
N THR A 181 18.68 -22.33 -3.59
CA THR A 181 19.91 -23.11 -3.71
C THR A 181 20.59 -23.27 -2.35
N LYS A 182 21.25 -24.41 -2.15
CA LYS A 182 22.10 -24.73 -0.99
C LYS A 182 23.14 -23.63 -0.71
N GLU A 183 23.49 -22.84 -1.72
CA GLU A 183 24.37 -21.68 -1.66
C GLU A 183 23.75 -20.50 -0.90
N ILE A 184 22.46 -20.19 -1.09
CA ILE A 184 21.76 -19.09 -0.39
C ILE A 184 21.74 -19.31 1.13
N LEU A 185 21.52 -20.56 1.57
CA LEU A 185 21.53 -20.92 3.00
C LEU A 185 22.94 -20.89 3.63
N VAL A 186 23.99 -21.09 2.82
CA VAL A 186 25.39 -20.99 3.24
C VAL A 186 25.82 -19.52 3.32
N ASP A 187 25.43 -18.70 2.34
CA ASP A 187 25.79 -17.28 2.25
C ASP A 187 25.09 -16.42 3.32
N LEU A 188 23.82 -16.71 3.62
CA LEU A 188 23.10 -16.10 4.75
C LEU A 188 23.73 -16.49 6.10
N LYS A 189 24.16 -17.74 6.27
CA LYS A 189 24.84 -18.19 7.49
C LYS A 189 26.18 -17.48 7.70
N GLU A 190 26.98 -17.33 6.65
CA GLU A 190 28.28 -16.68 6.68
C GLU A 190 28.15 -15.17 6.96
N ARG A 191 27.24 -14.46 6.26
CA ARG A 191 26.98 -13.02 6.50
C ARG A 191 26.53 -12.73 7.93
N ILE A 192 25.59 -13.52 8.45
CA ILE A 192 25.07 -13.34 9.82
C ILE A 192 26.14 -13.64 10.87
N LYS A 193 26.99 -14.63 10.64
CA LYS A 193 28.10 -14.97 11.55
C LYS A 193 29.15 -13.86 11.58
N ASN A 194 29.36 -13.16 10.46
CA ASN A 194 30.22 -11.98 10.37
C ASN A 194 29.59 -10.75 11.04
N ASP A 195 28.29 -10.52 10.85
CA ASP A 195 27.56 -9.41 11.48
C ASP A 195 27.51 -9.54 13.02
N VAL A 196 27.36 -10.75 13.56
CA VAL A 196 27.37 -10.99 15.01
C VAL A 196 28.76 -10.80 15.64
N LYS A 197 29.84 -11.04 14.88
CA LYS A 197 31.22 -10.84 15.34
C LYS A 197 31.61 -9.36 15.44
N ASN A 198 30.98 -8.47 14.67
CA ASN A 198 31.37 -7.07 14.53
C ASN A 198 30.58 -6.09 15.41
N VAL A 199 29.82 -6.57 16.40
CA VAL A 199 28.98 -5.74 17.28
C VAL A 199 29.55 -5.71 18.70
N GLU A 200 30.06 -4.57 19.13
CA GLU A 200 30.61 -4.36 20.48
C GLU A 200 29.53 -4.05 21.54
N ASP A 201 28.36 -3.56 21.14
CA ASP A 201 27.25 -3.16 22.01
C ASP A 201 26.37 -4.34 22.47
N ASP A 202 26.28 -4.55 23.79
CA ASP A 202 25.57 -5.65 24.46
C ASP A 202 24.03 -5.63 24.30
N GLN A 203 23.40 -4.45 24.15
CA GLN A 203 21.96 -4.37 23.89
C GLN A 203 21.64 -4.72 22.43
N LYS A 204 22.48 -4.28 21.48
CA LYS A 204 22.41 -4.72 20.09
C LYS A 204 22.67 -6.22 19.98
N LYS A 205 23.67 -6.77 20.68
CA LYS A 205 23.92 -8.22 20.74
C LYS A 205 22.70 -9.01 21.21
N LYS A 206 21.98 -8.58 22.25
CA LYS A 206 20.73 -9.23 22.69
C LYS A 206 19.64 -9.22 21.62
N ARG A 207 19.48 -8.11 20.90
CA ARG A 207 18.47 -7.96 19.82
C ARG A 207 18.83 -8.78 18.58
N TYR A 208 20.11 -8.83 18.21
CA TYR A 208 20.63 -9.70 17.15
C TYR A 208 20.58 -11.18 17.53
N LYS A 209 20.82 -11.53 18.80
CA LYS A 209 20.69 -12.89 19.31
C LYS A 209 19.24 -13.38 19.30
N LYS A 210 18.27 -12.51 19.61
CA LYS A 210 16.84 -12.83 19.48
C LYS A 210 16.43 -13.05 18.01
N ARG A 211 16.82 -12.13 17.11
CA ARG A 211 16.63 -12.32 15.66
C ARG A 211 17.33 -13.58 15.12
N TYR A 212 18.51 -13.91 15.65
CA TYR A 212 19.24 -15.13 15.33
C TYR A 212 18.49 -16.39 15.79
N GLU A 213 17.92 -16.39 17.00
CA GLU A 213 17.10 -17.51 17.50
C GLU A 213 15.79 -17.66 16.71
N ASP A 214 15.09 -16.56 16.42
CA ASP A 214 13.85 -16.57 15.61
C ASP A 214 14.13 -17.10 14.19
N MET A 215 15.25 -16.68 13.60
CA MET A 215 15.67 -17.12 12.26
C MET A 215 16.27 -18.53 12.27
N LYS A 216 16.86 -18.98 13.39
CA LYS A 216 17.32 -20.36 13.59
C LYS A 216 16.14 -21.32 13.74
N GLN A 217 15.07 -20.91 14.42
CA GLN A 217 13.81 -21.66 14.44
C GLN A 217 13.21 -21.79 13.04
N PHE A 218 13.23 -20.72 12.25
CA PHE A 218 12.79 -20.76 10.85
C PHE A 218 13.68 -21.67 9.98
N ILE A 219 15.01 -21.60 10.14
CA ILE A 219 15.97 -22.47 9.43
C ILE A 219 15.84 -23.93 9.86
N ASP A 220 15.62 -24.22 11.14
CA ASP A 220 15.47 -25.59 11.63
C ASP A 220 14.12 -26.19 11.25
N TYR A 221 13.07 -25.36 11.16
CA TYR A 221 11.82 -25.72 10.48
C TYR A 221 12.09 -26.09 9.02
N CYS A 222 12.79 -25.24 8.26
CA CYS A 222 13.14 -25.54 6.86
C CYS A 222 14.02 -26.80 6.71
N LYS A 223 14.99 -27.04 7.61
CA LYS A 223 15.85 -28.24 7.59
C LYS A 223 15.09 -29.52 7.94
N ASN A 224 14.17 -29.46 8.90
CA ASN A 224 13.34 -30.61 9.25
C ASN A 224 12.47 -31.02 8.07
N GLU A 225 11.89 -30.06 7.34
CA GLU A 225 11.16 -30.36 6.11
C GLU A 225 12.08 -30.90 5.00
N ILE A 226 13.32 -30.42 4.86
CA ILE A 226 14.32 -30.96 3.91
C ILE A 226 14.76 -32.39 4.25
N SER A 227 14.83 -32.75 5.53
CA SER A 227 15.30 -34.08 5.96
C SER A 227 14.31 -35.21 5.67
N LYS A 228 13.02 -34.88 5.51
CA LYS A 228 11.94 -35.81 5.16
C LYS A 228 11.94 -36.22 3.67
N ILE A 229 12.72 -35.54 2.84
CA ILE A 229 12.70 -35.66 1.36
C ILE A 229 13.77 -36.63 0.81
N LYS A 230 14.75 -37.06 1.62
CA LYS A 230 15.91 -37.83 1.14
C LYS A 230 15.67 -39.29 0.72
N THR A 231 14.44 -39.80 0.73
CA THR A 231 14.20 -41.24 0.50
C THR A 231 13.81 -41.65 -0.92
N GLU A 232 13.47 -40.76 -1.84
CA GLU A 232 13.06 -41.19 -3.20
C GLU A 232 13.57 -40.24 -4.31
N GLU A 233 14.77 -40.52 -4.82
CA GLU A 233 15.30 -39.94 -6.07
C GLU A 233 15.69 -41.07 -7.04
N ASN A 234 15.02 -41.16 -8.21
CA ASN A 234 15.62 -41.26 -9.55
C ASN A 234 14.59 -41.69 -10.63
N ASN A 235 14.18 -40.79 -11.53
CA ASN A 235 14.43 -40.87 -12.98
C ASN A 235 13.70 -39.74 -13.76
N LYS A 236 14.34 -39.25 -14.82
CA LYS A 236 13.87 -38.10 -15.63
C LYS A 236 12.69 -38.45 -16.57
N GLU A 237 12.53 -39.72 -16.94
CA GLU A 237 11.47 -40.19 -17.84
C GLU A 237 10.10 -40.31 -17.14
N ASP A 238 10.09 -40.65 -15.85
CA ASP A 238 8.85 -40.65 -15.05
C ASP A 238 8.29 -39.25 -14.84
N LYS A 239 9.13 -38.21 -14.87
CA LYS A 239 8.69 -36.81 -14.69
C LYS A 239 7.88 -36.29 -15.88
N ILE A 240 8.26 -36.67 -17.10
CA ILE A 240 7.49 -36.31 -18.31
C ILE A 240 6.17 -37.09 -18.32
N LYS A 241 6.21 -38.37 -17.93
CA LYS A 241 5.03 -39.22 -17.84
C LYS A 241 4.03 -38.77 -16.76
N ILE A 242 4.53 -38.26 -15.63
CA ILE A 242 3.71 -37.69 -14.55
C ILE A 242 3.09 -36.35 -14.97
N LEU A 243 3.80 -35.50 -15.71
CA LEU A 243 3.27 -34.26 -16.28
C LEU A 243 2.19 -34.53 -17.34
N ASP A 244 2.37 -35.54 -18.18
CA ASP A 244 1.36 -35.97 -19.16
C ASP A 244 0.15 -36.65 -18.48
N ASP A 245 0.37 -37.47 -17.45
CA ASP A 245 -0.71 -38.06 -16.63
C ASP A 245 -1.48 -36.98 -15.83
N LEU A 246 -0.79 -35.93 -15.37
CA LEU A 246 -1.42 -34.79 -14.67
C LEU A 246 -2.22 -33.93 -15.64
N ASN A 247 -1.70 -33.62 -16.83
CA ASN A 247 -2.47 -32.91 -17.86
C ASN A 247 -3.69 -33.73 -18.30
N THR A 248 -3.55 -35.04 -18.45
CA THR A 248 -4.68 -35.93 -18.80
C THR A 248 -5.71 -36.02 -17.66
N LYS A 249 -5.27 -36.01 -16.39
CA LYS A 249 -6.18 -35.95 -15.22
C LYS A 249 -6.84 -34.59 -15.04
N ILE A 250 -6.15 -33.50 -15.38
CA ILE A 250 -6.69 -32.14 -15.36
C ILE A 250 -7.74 -31.96 -16.48
N GLU A 251 -7.49 -32.44 -17.69
CA GLU A 251 -8.47 -32.44 -18.80
C GLU A 251 -9.68 -33.33 -18.51
N ASN A 252 -9.48 -34.47 -17.85
CA ASN A 252 -10.60 -35.34 -17.44
C ASN A 252 -11.38 -34.77 -16.25
N ASN A 253 -10.73 -34.08 -15.30
CA ASN A 253 -11.42 -33.36 -14.23
C ASN A 253 -12.18 -32.14 -14.76
N ALA A 254 -11.66 -31.44 -15.77
CA ALA A 254 -12.36 -30.35 -16.44
C ALA A 254 -13.63 -30.83 -17.17
N LYS A 255 -13.62 -32.04 -17.78
CA LYS A 255 -14.81 -32.67 -18.36
C LYS A 255 -15.82 -33.16 -17.31
N ASN A 256 -15.36 -33.70 -16.19
CA ASN A 256 -16.23 -34.12 -15.09
C ASN A 256 -16.97 -32.94 -14.42
N VAL A 257 -16.46 -31.70 -14.55
CA VAL A 257 -17.12 -30.49 -14.05
C VAL A 257 -18.34 -30.09 -14.91
N GLU A 258 -18.41 -30.48 -16.18
CA GLU A 258 -19.61 -30.27 -17.02
C GLU A 258 -20.70 -31.31 -16.74
N ASP A 259 -20.34 -32.56 -16.39
CA ASP A 259 -21.31 -33.66 -16.15
C ASP A 259 -21.89 -33.66 -14.72
N ASP A 260 -21.23 -33.03 -13.74
CA ASP A 260 -21.71 -32.89 -12.35
C ASP A 260 -22.85 -31.86 -12.19
N PHE A 261 -23.40 -31.33 -13.28
CA PHE A 261 -24.55 -30.41 -13.30
C PHE A 261 -25.90 -31.08 -12.96
N ASN A 262 -25.94 -32.40 -12.75
CA ASN A 262 -27.16 -33.14 -12.43
C ASN A 262 -27.03 -33.99 -11.15
N ILE A 263 -27.00 -33.38 -9.96
CA ILE A 263 -27.28 -34.10 -8.70
C ILE A 263 -28.29 -33.35 -7.82
N SER A 264 -29.22 -34.17 -7.35
CA SER A 264 -30.46 -33.98 -6.59
C SER A 264 -30.35 -33.28 -5.23
N GLN A 265 -31.24 -32.30 -5.03
CA GLN A 265 -32.17 -32.03 -3.90
C GLN A 265 -31.80 -32.23 -2.41
N GLU A 266 -30.62 -32.70 -1.97
CA GLU A 266 -30.48 -33.13 -0.54
C GLU A 266 -29.59 -32.33 0.43
N GLU A 267 -28.98 -31.18 0.09
CA GLU A 267 -28.25 -30.37 1.11
C GLU A 267 -28.51 -28.86 1.07
N LYS A 268 -29.78 -28.46 1.27
CA LYS A 268 -30.12 -27.08 1.69
C LYS A 268 -29.97 -26.93 3.21
N ARG A 269 -28.75 -26.97 3.76
CA ARG A 269 -28.48 -26.26 5.02
C ARG A 269 -28.33 -24.78 4.68
N MET A 270 -29.27 -23.95 5.14
CA MET A 270 -29.20 -22.49 4.98
C MET A 270 -27.89 -21.98 5.60
N LYS A 271 -26.94 -21.55 4.76
CA LYS A 271 -25.71 -20.87 5.17
C LYS A 271 -26.09 -19.55 5.83
N THR A 272 -25.59 -19.29 7.04
CA THR A 272 -25.78 -17.97 7.64
C THR A 272 -24.88 -16.95 6.95
N ASN A 273 -25.26 -15.67 6.96
CA ASN A 273 -24.39 -14.60 6.42
C ASN A 273 -23.02 -14.55 7.14
N GLU A 274 -22.96 -14.97 8.41
CA GLU A 274 -21.72 -15.07 9.19
C GLU A 274 -20.78 -16.17 8.66
N ASP A 275 -21.32 -17.31 8.23
CA ASP A 275 -20.52 -18.40 7.66
C ASP A 275 -19.87 -17.98 6.33
N ILE A 276 -20.63 -17.24 5.50
CA ILE A 276 -20.14 -16.71 4.21
C ILE A 276 -19.05 -15.67 4.45
N PHE A 277 -19.25 -14.78 5.42
CA PHE A 277 -18.24 -13.79 5.83
C PHE A 277 -16.94 -14.44 6.33
N SER A 278 -17.04 -15.45 7.20
CA SER A 278 -15.88 -16.20 7.69
C SER A 278 -15.11 -16.89 6.56
N ALA A 279 -15.82 -17.47 5.58
CA ALA A 279 -15.20 -18.10 4.42
C ALA A 279 -14.48 -17.08 3.52
N PHE A 280 -15.11 -15.93 3.27
CA PHE A 280 -14.52 -14.84 2.50
C PHE A 280 -13.25 -14.31 3.15
N GLN A 281 -13.30 -14.00 4.46
CA GLN A 281 -12.15 -13.49 5.22
C GLN A 281 -10.97 -14.46 5.18
N LYS A 282 -11.20 -15.77 5.38
CA LYS A 282 -10.14 -16.79 5.30
C LYS A 282 -9.47 -16.84 3.92
N CYS A 283 -10.23 -16.60 2.85
CA CYS A 283 -9.65 -16.52 1.51
C CYS A 283 -8.81 -15.25 1.33
N ILE A 284 -9.35 -14.10 1.71
CA ILE A 284 -8.62 -12.84 1.59
C ILE A 284 -7.33 -12.87 2.41
N ASP A 285 -7.35 -13.44 3.62
CA ASP A 285 -6.15 -13.68 4.44
C ASP A 285 -5.11 -14.58 3.74
N PHE A 286 -5.57 -15.60 3.01
CA PHE A 286 -4.69 -16.45 2.21
C PHE A 286 -4.03 -15.65 1.07
N ILE A 287 -4.82 -14.87 0.33
CA ILE A 287 -4.32 -14.01 -0.75
C ILE A 287 -3.35 -12.97 -0.22
N LYS A 288 -3.65 -12.34 0.92
CA LYS A 288 -2.80 -11.36 1.60
C LYS A 288 -1.41 -11.89 1.85
N LYS A 289 -1.28 -13.13 2.38
CA LYS A 289 0.01 -13.78 2.63
C LYS A 289 0.82 -13.95 1.34
N TRP A 290 0.16 -14.37 0.26
CA TRP A 290 0.78 -14.51 -1.05
C TRP A 290 1.27 -13.19 -1.65
N LEU A 291 0.47 -12.14 -1.54
CA LEU A 291 0.86 -10.80 -1.95
C LEU A 291 2.10 -10.33 -1.16
N MET A 292 2.16 -10.59 0.15
CA MET A 292 3.33 -10.28 0.97
C MET A 292 4.58 -11.06 0.52
N TYR A 293 4.44 -12.34 0.17
CA TYR A 293 5.56 -13.14 -0.35
C TYR A 293 6.07 -12.61 -1.70
N ALA A 294 5.18 -12.25 -2.62
CA ALA A 294 5.54 -11.66 -3.91
C ALA A 294 6.33 -10.36 -3.74
N VAL A 295 5.88 -9.50 -2.83
CA VAL A 295 6.54 -8.24 -2.48
C VAL A 295 7.94 -8.47 -1.91
N LEU A 296 8.09 -9.41 -0.97
CA LEU A 296 9.39 -9.74 -0.39
C LEU A 296 10.37 -10.29 -1.43
N TYR A 297 9.90 -11.18 -2.30
CA TYR A 297 10.70 -11.73 -3.39
C TYR A 297 11.16 -10.62 -4.35
N ARG A 298 10.23 -9.80 -4.85
CA ARG A 298 10.57 -8.72 -5.77
C ARG A 298 11.51 -7.69 -5.15
N PHE A 299 11.27 -7.33 -3.88
CA PHE A 299 12.14 -6.40 -3.16
C PHE A 299 13.57 -6.91 -3.06
N TYR A 300 13.74 -8.21 -2.77
CA TYR A 300 15.07 -8.84 -2.69
C TYR A 300 15.74 -8.95 -4.07
N ASP A 301 15.03 -9.50 -5.05
CA ASP A 301 15.51 -9.70 -6.42
C ASP A 301 15.93 -8.38 -7.09
N SER A 302 15.17 -7.32 -6.83
CA SER A 302 15.43 -5.98 -7.37
C SER A 302 16.20 -5.07 -6.41
N PHE A 303 16.74 -5.58 -5.30
CA PHE A 303 17.31 -4.74 -4.22
C PHE A 303 18.45 -3.85 -4.71
N ASP A 304 19.36 -4.36 -5.53
CA ASP A 304 20.46 -3.57 -6.09
C ASP A 304 19.92 -2.43 -6.97
N SER A 305 18.96 -2.72 -7.84
CA SER A 305 18.32 -1.72 -8.70
C SER A 305 17.52 -0.68 -7.91
N ILE A 306 16.92 -1.06 -6.78
CA ILE A 306 16.23 -0.16 -5.85
C ILE A 306 17.24 0.75 -5.14
N ARG A 307 18.32 0.17 -4.61
CA ARG A 307 19.39 0.90 -3.92
C ARG A 307 20.11 1.88 -4.83
N GLU A 308 20.31 1.53 -6.10
CA GLU A 308 20.88 2.41 -7.12
C GLU A 308 19.87 3.44 -7.67
N GLY A 309 18.59 3.35 -7.27
CA GLY A 309 17.53 4.27 -7.66
C GLY A 309 17.07 4.13 -9.11
N VAL A 310 17.39 3.01 -9.77
CA VAL A 310 17.05 2.73 -11.17
C VAL A 310 15.80 1.87 -11.33
N TYR A 311 15.29 1.24 -10.26
CA TYR A 311 14.01 0.53 -10.26
C TYR A 311 12.83 1.52 -10.45
N LYS A 312 11.95 1.24 -11.42
CA LYS A 312 10.93 2.20 -11.92
C LYS A 312 9.48 1.82 -11.61
N TYR A 313 9.27 0.62 -11.08
CA TYR A 313 7.95 0.00 -10.97
C TYR A 313 7.55 -0.17 -9.51
N ASP A 314 6.35 -0.70 -9.26
CA ASP A 314 5.93 -1.18 -7.95
C ASP A 314 6.46 -2.60 -7.70
N LEU A 315 6.27 -3.12 -6.48
CA LEU A 315 6.78 -4.45 -6.11
C LEU A 315 5.93 -5.62 -6.61
N PHE A 316 4.79 -5.36 -7.26
CA PHE A 316 3.98 -6.39 -7.92
C PHE A 316 4.27 -6.51 -9.42
N TYR A 317 5.02 -5.57 -10.00
CA TYR A 317 5.37 -5.58 -11.42
C TYR A 317 6.08 -6.88 -11.85
N ASP A 318 5.55 -7.49 -12.91
CA ASP A 318 5.98 -8.76 -13.51
C ASP A 318 6.09 -9.90 -12.48
N THR A 319 5.20 -9.90 -11.49
CA THR A 319 5.06 -11.01 -10.53
C THR A 319 3.85 -11.88 -10.85
N PHE A 320 3.82 -13.11 -10.32
CA PHE A 320 2.65 -13.99 -10.43
C PHE A 320 1.36 -13.40 -9.86
N HIS A 321 1.47 -12.38 -8.99
CA HIS A 321 0.33 -11.74 -8.34
C HIS A 321 0.07 -10.30 -8.84
N GLU A 322 0.70 -9.87 -9.93
CA GLU A 322 0.43 -8.55 -10.54
C GLU A 322 -1.05 -8.42 -10.92
N HIS A 323 -1.63 -9.46 -11.53
CA HIS A 323 -3.04 -9.45 -11.89
C HIS A 323 -3.94 -9.63 -10.67
N THR A 324 -3.57 -10.47 -9.70
CA THR A 324 -4.35 -10.64 -8.46
C THR A 324 -4.58 -9.31 -7.74
N ILE A 325 -3.52 -8.53 -7.50
CA ILE A 325 -3.66 -7.23 -6.83
C ILE A 325 -4.49 -6.26 -7.66
N LYS A 326 -4.36 -6.25 -9.00
CA LYS A 326 -5.16 -5.40 -9.89
C LYS A 326 -6.66 -5.75 -9.83
N ILE A 327 -7.00 -7.04 -9.85
CA ILE A 327 -8.39 -7.50 -9.77
C ILE A 327 -9.02 -7.08 -8.44
N LEU A 328 -8.33 -7.32 -7.33
CA LEU A 328 -8.81 -6.95 -5.99
C LEU A 328 -8.99 -5.43 -5.84
N LYS A 329 -8.03 -4.63 -6.30
CA LYS A 329 -8.16 -3.16 -6.37
C LYS A 329 -9.32 -2.72 -7.27
N GLY A 330 -9.55 -3.44 -8.38
CA GLY A 330 -10.66 -3.20 -9.28
C GLY A 330 -12.02 -3.55 -8.66
N ALA A 331 -12.09 -4.54 -7.76
CA ALA A 331 -13.32 -4.89 -7.06
C ALA A 331 -13.83 -3.72 -6.21
N MET A 332 -12.93 -3.04 -5.49
CA MET A 332 -13.27 -1.82 -4.77
C MET A 332 -13.84 -0.74 -5.70
N LYS A 333 -13.27 -0.59 -6.90
CA LYS A 333 -13.81 0.36 -7.89
C LYS A 333 -15.19 -0.04 -8.41
N LYS A 334 -15.40 -1.32 -8.63
CA LYS A 334 -16.66 -1.86 -9.15
C LYS A 334 -17.80 -1.73 -8.14
N PHE A 335 -17.54 -2.08 -6.89
CA PHE A 335 -18.58 -2.24 -5.88
C PHE A 335 -18.75 -1.03 -4.94
N VAL A 336 -17.70 -0.24 -4.73
CA VAL A 336 -17.74 0.86 -3.75
C VAL A 336 -17.89 2.22 -4.43
N PHE A 337 -17.06 2.55 -5.44
CA PHE A 337 -17.00 3.92 -5.95
C PHE A 337 -18.24 4.42 -6.72
N ASN A 338 -19.12 3.52 -7.17
CA ASN A 338 -20.37 3.92 -7.85
C ASN A 338 -21.58 4.01 -6.90
N ASN A 339 -21.38 3.95 -5.59
CA ASN A 339 -22.46 4.09 -4.64
C ASN A 339 -22.92 5.56 -4.55
N ASN A 340 -24.20 5.81 -4.82
CA ASN A 340 -24.80 7.15 -4.82
C ASN A 340 -24.59 7.93 -3.52
N ASP A 341 -24.53 7.26 -2.37
CA ASP A 341 -24.34 7.92 -1.09
C ASP A 341 -22.89 8.39 -0.92
N ILE A 342 -21.93 7.62 -1.42
CA ILE A 342 -20.51 8.00 -1.45
C ILE A 342 -20.31 9.21 -2.39
N LEU A 343 -20.93 9.19 -3.57
CA LEU A 343 -20.84 10.31 -4.51
C LEU A 343 -21.42 11.60 -3.94
N LYS A 344 -22.56 11.53 -3.23
CA LYS A 344 -23.14 12.71 -2.55
C LYS A 344 -22.21 13.25 -1.47
N LEU A 345 -21.59 12.37 -0.69
CA LEU A 345 -20.62 12.76 0.33
C LEU A 345 -19.39 13.46 -0.29
N GLU A 346 -18.84 12.92 -1.38
CA GLU A 346 -17.71 13.52 -2.10
C GLU A 346 -18.04 14.90 -2.66
N LEU A 347 -19.23 15.06 -3.27
CA LEU A 347 -19.68 16.36 -3.81
C LEU A 347 -19.91 17.39 -2.70
N SER A 348 -20.49 16.96 -1.57
CA SER A 348 -20.67 17.81 -0.39
C SER A 348 -19.34 18.26 0.20
N ALA A 349 -18.40 17.32 0.39
CA ALA A 349 -17.05 17.61 0.87
C ALA A 349 -16.32 18.59 -0.04
N LYS A 350 -16.39 18.39 -1.37
CA LYS A 350 -15.84 19.33 -2.35
C LYS A 350 -16.39 20.74 -2.16
N LYS A 351 -17.71 20.88 -1.97
CA LYS A 351 -18.33 22.20 -1.82
C LYS A 351 -17.91 22.89 -0.53
N ILE A 352 -17.82 22.15 0.57
CA ILE A 352 -17.33 22.62 1.87
C ILE A 352 -15.90 23.15 1.73
N ILE A 353 -14.99 22.34 1.18
CA ILE A 353 -13.58 22.71 1.04
C ILE A 353 -13.40 23.91 0.10
N GLU A 354 -14.13 23.95 -1.02
CA GLU A 354 -14.08 25.08 -1.96
C GLU A 354 -14.54 26.39 -1.31
N ALA A 355 -15.62 26.36 -0.53
CA ALA A 355 -16.13 27.53 0.19
C ALA A 355 -15.12 28.03 1.23
N LEU A 356 -14.61 27.12 2.07
CA LEU A 356 -13.61 27.46 3.08
C LEU A 356 -12.33 28.02 2.42
N LEU A 357 -11.81 27.37 1.37
CA LEU A 357 -10.62 27.86 0.67
C LEU A 357 -10.84 29.27 0.13
N ASN A 358 -11.97 29.55 -0.53
CA ASN A 358 -12.27 30.88 -1.02
C ASN A 358 -12.25 31.91 0.11
N ASP A 359 -13.03 31.68 1.16
CA ASP A 359 -13.18 32.64 2.26
C ASP A 359 -11.83 32.95 2.94
N PHE A 360 -11.05 31.91 3.26
CA PHE A 360 -9.78 32.08 3.97
C PHE A 360 -8.66 32.63 3.08
N ILE A 361 -8.58 32.24 1.80
CA ILE A 361 -7.56 32.75 0.86
C ILE A 361 -7.78 34.24 0.57
N TYR A 362 -9.04 34.68 0.37
CA TYR A 362 -9.33 36.11 0.17
C TYR A 362 -9.03 36.92 1.43
N ALA A 363 -9.31 36.39 2.62
CA ALA A 363 -9.01 37.08 3.87
C ALA A 363 -7.49 37.18 4.14
N VAL A 364 -6.72 36.11 3.93
CA VAL A 364 -5.29 36.07 4.27
C VAL A 364 -4.44 36.95 3.36
N ARG A 365 -4.89 37.19 2.13
CA ARG A 365 -4.19 38.05 1.17
C ARG A 365 -3.78 39.39 1.78
N TYR A 366 -4.69 40.04 2.51
CA TYR A 366 -4.51 41.37 3.10
C TYR A 366 -3.93 41.35 4.52
N TRP A 367 -3.64 40.18 5.10
CA TRP A 367 -3.16 40.07 6.47
C TRP A 367 -1.70 40.54 6.60
N ASN A 368 -1.39 41.41 7.57
CA ASN A 368 -0.06 42.01 7.76
C ASN A 368 0.49 42.72 6.49
N GLU A 369 -0.39 43.40 5.75
CA GLU A 369 0.00 44.34 4.70
C GLU A 369 -0.07 45.77 5.23
N ASP A 370 0.98 46.55 4.97
CA ASP A 370 1.16 47.92 5.48
C ASP A 370 0.67 48.99 4.47
N ASN A 371 0.20 48.58 3.29
CA ASN A 371 -0.28 49.48 2.25
C ASN A 371 -1.68 50.04 2.57
N ASP A 372 -1.84 51.37 2.45
CA ASP A 372 -3.11 52.05 2.74
C ASP A 372 -4.30 51.57 1.88
N ASN A 373 -4.01 51.00 0.71
CA ASN A 373 -5.00 50.48 -0.25
C ASN A 373 -5.34 48.98 -0.06
N GLU A 374 -4.63 48.26 0.81
CA GLU A 374 -4.75 46.80 0.99
C GLU A 374 -5.20 46.45 2.42
N LYS A 375 -6.23 47.15 2.92
CA LYS A 375 -6.72 46.97 4.29
C LYS A 375 -7.71 45.82 4.41
N MET A 376 -7.47 44.95 5.38
CA MET A 376 -8.43 43.93 5.81
C MET A 376 -9.78 44.53 6.20
N SER A 377 -10.86 43.95 5.69
CA SER A 377 -12.22 44.22 6.13
C SER A 377 -12.44 43.75 7.57
N LYS A 378 -13.55 44.20 8.21
CA LYS A 378 -13.96 43.65 9.52
C LYS A 378 -14.24 42.15 9.47
N SER A 379 -14.66 41.64 8.30
CA SER A 379 -14.92 40.20 8.11
C SER A 379 -13.61 39.43 7.99
N ASP A 380 -12.66 39.94 7.22
CA ASP A 380 -11.35 39.29 6.99
C ASP A 380 -10.63 39.07 8.33
N LYS A 381 -10.67 40.07 9.22
CA LYS A 381 -10.09 39.96 10.56
C LYS A 381 -10.69 38.81 11.38
N LYS A 382 -12.00 38.55 11.22
CA LYS A 382 -12.65 37.42 11.89
C LYS A 382 -12.17 36.08 11.33
N TYR A 383 -12.04 35.95 10.00
CA TYR A 383 -11.48 34.74 9.38
C TYR A 383 -10.05 34.46 9.86
N ILE A 384 -9.18 35.47 9.89
CA ILE A 384 -7.80 35.28 10.38
C ILE A 384 -7.74 34.89 11.86
N ASN A 385 -8.70 35.36 12.67
CA ASN A 385 -8.79 34.95 14.06
C ASN A 385 -9.19 33.48 14.24
N ILE A 386 -9.86 32.87 13.26
CA ILE A 386 -10.22 31.45 13.27
C ILE A 386 -9.00 30.56 12.96
N ILE A 387 -8.06 31.04 12.13
CA ILE A 387 -6.80 30.32 11.88
C ILE A 387 -6.03 30.16 13.20
N SER A 388 -5.51 28.95 13.44
CA SER A 388 -4.79 28.63 14.67
C SER A 388 -3.61 29.56 14.92
N GLN A 389 -3.36 29.86 16.19
CA GLN A 389 -2.28 30.77 16.56
C GLN A 389 -0.91 30.20 16.20
N SER A 390 -0.73 28.88 16.32
CA SER A 390 0.54 28.21 15.98
C SER A 390 0.95 28.43 14.52
N LEU A 391 0.01 28.30 13.58
CA LEU A 391 0.27 28.53 12.15
C LEU A 391 0.63 29.99 11.86
N LYS A 392 -0.04 30.94 12.54
CA LYS A 392 0.27 32.37 12.42
C LYS A 392 1.64 32.70 13.01
N ASP A 393 1.99 32.12 14.14
CA ASP A 393 3.29 32.32 14.79
C ASP A 393 4.44 31.77 13.93
N GLU A 394 4.24 30.60 13.30
CA GLU A 394 5.20 30.02 12.35
C GLU A 394 5.42 30.97 11.17
N TYR A 395 4.34 31.48 10.58
CA TYR A 395 4.43 32.47 9.49
C TYR A 395 5.20 33.73 9.92
N ILE A 396 4.92 34.28 11.10
CA ILE A 396 5.58 35.50 11.60
C ILE A 396 7.08 35.29 11.83
N LYS A 397 7.48 34.08 12.24
CA LYS A 397 8.90 33.71 12.46
C LYS A 397 9.65 33.39 11.17
N THR A 398 8.94 33.17 10.07
CA THR A 398 9.55 32.79 8.80
C THR A 398 10.16 34.01 8.12
N GLU A 399 11.43 33.92 7.74
CA GLU A 399 12.07 34.91 6.89
C GLU A 399 11.73 34.64 5.41
N PHE A 400 11.33 35.68 4.68
CA PHE A 400 10.94 35.59 3.28
C PHE A 400 11.96 36.32 2.40
N LYS A 401 12.29 35.75 1.24
CA LYS A 401 13.23 36.34 0.27
C LYS A 401 12.61 37.52 -0.48
N ASP A 402 11.32 37.42 -0.78
CA ASP A 402 10.56 38.43 -1.52
C ASP A 402 9.06 38.39 -1.20
N GLU A 403 8.32 39.36 -1.73
CA GLU A 403 6.86 39.47 -1.57
C GLU A 403 6.08 38.28 -2.16
N SER A 404 6.64 37.60 -3.17
CA SER A 404 5.99 36.43 -3.77
C SER A 404 6.05 35.23 -2.82
N GLU A 405 7.18 35.03 -2.13
CA GLU A 405 7.36 33.99 -1.12
C GLU A 405 6.55 34.27 0.14
N LYS A 406 6.43 35.55 0.53
CA LYS A 406 5.51 36.02 1.59
C LYS A 406 4.06 35.65 1.26
N LEU A 407 3.58 36.01 0.07
CA LEU A 407 2.21 35.69 -0.36
C LEU A 407 1.98 34.18 -0.50
N TYR A 408 2.94 33.45 -1.06
CA TYR A 408 2.88 31.99 -1.14
C TYR A 408 2.73 31.36 0.24
N SER A 409 3.51 31.81 1.22
CA SER A 409 3.48 31.29 2.59
C SER A 409 2.15 31.58 3.30
N LYS A 410 1.50 32.72 3.02
CA LYS A 410 0.13 33.00 3.49
C LYS A 410 -0.88 31.97 2.98
N PHE A 411 -0.80 31.62 1.69
CA PHE A 411 -1.69 30.63 1.11
C PHE A 411 -1.39 29.23 1.62
N MET A 412 -0.12 28.87 1.78
CA MET A 412 0.25 27.61 2.42
C MET A 412 -0.26 27.52 3.86
N MET A 413 -0.22 28.60 4.64
CA MET A 413 -0.79 28.63 5.99
C MET A 413 -2.30 28.32 6.00
N VAL A 414 -3.05 28.82 5.02
CA VAL A 414 -4.48 28.49 4.85
C VAL A 414 -4.66 27.02 4.43
N ILE A 415 -3.80 26.51 3.54
CA ILE A 415 -3.80 25.10 3.13
C ILE A 415 -3.50 24.20 4.34
N ASP A 416 -2.54 24.56 5.18
CA ASP A 416 -2.19 23.84 6.41
C ASP A 416 -3.37 23.82 7.38
N PHE A 417 -4.05 24.97 7.54
CA PHE A 417 -5.23 25.08 8.37
C PHE A 417 -6.39 24.20 7.88
N ILE A 418 -6.71 24.24 6.59
CA ILE A 418 -7.84 23.49 6.01
C ILE A 418 -7.54 22.00 5.92
N SER A 419 -6.35 21.61 5.47
CA SER A 419 -5.95 20.19 5.38
C SER A 419 -5.74 19.53 6.74
N GLY A 420 -5.48 20.32 7.79
CA GLY A 420 -5.40 19.85 9.17
C GLY A 420 -6.75 19.61 9.85
N MET A 421 -7.88 19.93 9.21
CA MET A 421 -9.21 19.72 9.77
C MET A 421 -9.64 18.26 9.69
N THR A 422 -10.42 17.82 10.67
CA THR A 422 -11.22 16.59 10.52
C THR A 422 -12.47 16.89 9.69
N ASP A 423 -13.03 15.87 9.02
CA ASP A 423 -14.26 16.00 8.22
C ASP A 423 -15.41 16.65 9.01
N SER A 424 -15.60 16.23 10.27
CA SER A 424 -16.63 16.78 11.16
C SER A 424 -16.37 18.26 11.47
N TYR A 425 -15.12 18.65 11.72
CA TYR A 425 -14.76 20.03 12.00
C TYR A 425 -14.97 20.92 10.77
N ALA A 426 -14.50 20.48 9.59
CA ALA A 426 -14.68 21.23 8.35
C ALA A 426 -16.17 21.45 8.03
N LYS A 427 -16.99 20.40 8.20
CA LYS A 427 -18.45 20.48 8.02
C LYS A 427 -19.09 21.47 9.00
N ASN A 428 -18.79 21.35 10.30
CA ASN A 428 -19.37 22.23 11.32
C ASN A 428 -18.98 23.68 11.10
N LEU A 429 -17.69 23.95 10.81
CA LEU A 429 -17.20 25.28 10.52
C LEU A 429 -17.92 25.89 9.31
N TYR A 430 -18.09 25.12 8.24
CA TYR A 430 -18.86 25.56 7.07
C TYR A 430 -20.32 25.90 7.44
N GLN A 431 -20.98 25.03 8.20
CA GLN A 431 -22.36 25.26 8.64
C GLN A 431 -22.50 26.54 9.48
N GLU A 432 -21.59 26.76 10.43
CA GLU A 432 -21.57 27.95 11.27
C GLU A 432 -21.31 29.23 10.47
N LEU A 433 -20.35 29.20 9.53
CA LEU A 433 -20.00 30.37 8.72
C LEU A 433 -21.13 30.77 7.75
N TYR A 434 -21.89 29.81 7.25
CA TYR A 434 -22.97 30.03 6.28
C TYR A 434 -24.36 30.10 6.94
N GLY A 435 -24.44 30.07 8.28
CA GLY A 435 -25.70 30.18 9.02
C GLY A 435 -26.67 29.02 8.78
N ILE A 436 -26.14 27.82 8.52
CA ILE A 436 -26.91 26.59 8.29
C ILE A 436 -26.96 25.83 9.61
N TYR A 437 -28.09 25.93 10.33
CA TYR A 437 -28.30 25.29 11.63
C TYR A 437 -29.05 23.96 11.51
#